data_AF-A0A963H6M3-F1
#
_entry.id   AF-A0A963H6M3-F1
#
_cell.length_a   1.000
_cell.length_b   1.000
_cell.length_c   1.000
_cell.angle_alpha   90.00
_cell.angle_beta   90.00
_cell.angle_gamma   90.00
#
_symmetry.space_group_name_H-M   'P 1'
#
loop_
_entity.id
_entity.type
_entity.pdbx_description
1 polymer ?
#
loop_
_entity_poly.entity_id
_entity_poly.type
_entity_poly.pdbx_seq_one_letter_code
_entity_poly.pdbx_strand_id
1 'polypeptide(L)'
;MSTSSSWRTRARAWLAVGLWSLGGAAAAVDLPGSLAASGEWRRLGSGSAHWLGFHLYDAALWAPPAGFSWSRPFALSLRYARDFSRERLASSSVDEIRRLG
;
A
#
# COMPACT_ATOMS: atom_id res chain seq x y z
N MET A 1 -49.31 -0.13 -37.73
CA MET A 1 -48.45 0.45 -36.67
C MET A 1 -47.32 -0.54 -36.37
N SER A 2 -46.09 -0.01 -36.38
CA SER A 2 -44.76 -0.57 -36.06
C SER A 2 -44.18 -1.76 -36.85
N THR A 3 -43.30 -1.36 -37.76
CA THR A 3 -42.07 -1.93 -38.34
C THR A 3 -41.16 -2.79 -37.45
N SER A 4 -40.54 -3.81 -38.10
CA SER A 4 -39.12 -4.25 -38.15
C SER A 4 -38.26 -4.21 -36.87
N SER A 5 -37.18 -4.97 -36.65
CA SER A 5 -36.23 -5.69 -37.49
C SER A 5 -35.38 -6.56 -36.55
N SER A 6 -34.95 -7.70 -37.06
CA SER A 6 -33.96 -8.63 -36.48
C SER A 6 -32.68 -7.96 -35.96
N TRP A 7 -32.15 -8.47 -34.84
CA TRP A 7 -30.71 -8.64 -34.68
C TRP A 7 -30.39 -9.74 -33.66
N ARG A 8 -30.08 -10.92 -34.20
CA ARG A 8 -29.29 -11.91 -33.48
C ARG A 8 -27.88 -11.35 -33.28
N THR A 9 -27.32 -11.65 -32.10
CA THR A 9 -25.88 -11.70 -31.77
C THR A 9 -25.25 -10.44 -31.18
N ARG A 10 -24.49 -10.67 -30.08
CA ARG A 10 -23.53 -9.82 -29.33
C ARG A 10 -24.13 -9.30 -28.01
N ALA A 11 -23.56 -9.49 -26.83
CA ALA A 11 -22.26 -10.00 -26.41
C ALA A 11 -22.41 -10.41 -24.93
N ARG A 12 -22.03 -11.65 -24.57
CA ARG A 12 -20.79 -11.96 -23.82
C ARG A 12 -20.62 -11.19 -22.50
N ALA A 13 -20.78 -11.96 -21.43
CA ALA A 13 -19.97 -11.95 -20.21
C ALA A 13 -19.86 -10.64 -19.41
N TRP A 14 -20.71 -10.52 -18.39
CA TRP A 14 -20.37 -9.79 -17.16
C TRP A 14 -20.71 -10.66 -15.93
N LEU A 15 -19.98 -11.77 -15.77
CA LEU A 15 -20.04 -12.63 -14.57
C LEU A 15 -18.65 -12.81 -13.94
N ALA A 16 -17.88 -11.72 -13.80
CA ALA A 16 -16.63 -11.75 -13.03
C ALA A 16 -16.28 -10.36 -12.46
N VAL A 17 -17.16 -9.77 -11.64
CA VAL A 17 -16.81 -8.58 -10.82
C VAL A 17 -16.64 -8.96 -9.33
N GLY A 18 -16.89 -10.22 -8.96
CA GLY A 18 -16.95 -10.64 -7.56
C GLY A 18 -15.66 -11.19 -6.93
N LEU A 19 -14.46 -10.89 -7.44
CA LEU A 19 -13.22 -11.44 -6.87
C LEU A 19 -12.11 -10.39 -6.61
N TRP A 20 -12.51 -9.19 -6.20
CA TRP A 20 -11.60 -8.07 -5.91
C TRP A 20 -11.04 -8.04 -4.49
N SER A 21 -11.26 -9.09 -3.69
CA SER A 21 -10.91 -9.10 -2.26
C SER A 21 -10.33 -10.41 -1.76
N LEU A 22 -9.59 -11.16 -2.58
CA LEU A 22 -8.53 -12.00 -2.01
C LEU A 22 -7.45 -11.07 -1.48
N GLY A 23 -7.68 -10.55 -0.26
CA GLY A 23 -6.71 -9.82 0.52
C GLY A 23 -5.51 -10.72 0.72
N GLY A 24 -4.46 -10.48 -0.07
CA GLY A 24 -3.16 -11.10 0.15
C GLY A 24 -2.72 -10.81 1.58
N ALA A 25 -2.21 -11.83 2.27
CA ALA A 25 -1.62 -11.65 3.58
C ALA A 25 -0.56 -10.56 3.49
N ALA A 26 -0.69 -9.51 4.31
CA ALA A 26 0.28 -8.44 4.34
C ALA A 26 1.64 -9.04 4.69
N ALA A 27 2.62 -8.87 3.81
CA ALA A 27 3.94 -9.40 4.09
C ALA A 27 4.50 -8.64 5.29
N ALA A 28 5.03 -9.37 6.28
CA ALA A 28 5.50 -8.77 7.52
C ALA A 28 6.54 -7.67 7.21
N VAL A 29 6.24 -6.43 7.58
CA VAL A 29 7.20 -5.32 7.49
C VAL A 29 7.87 -5.18 8.85
N ASP A 30 9.18 -5.38 8.85
CA ASP A 30 9.99 -5.29 10.06
C ASP A 30 10.37 -3.84 10.37
N LEU A 31 10.72 -3.61 11.64
CA LEU A 31 11.33 -2.36 12.05
C LEU A 31 12.76 -2.26 11.50
N PRO A 32 13.19 -1.07 11.04
CA PRO A 32 14.59 -0.83 10.72
C PRO A 32 15.48 -1.14 11.93
N GLY A 33 16.65 -1.74 11.69
CA GLY A 33 17.56 -2.17 12.76
C GLY A 33 17.96 -1.05 13.73
N SER A 34 18.08 0.19 13.25
CA SER A 34 18.36 1.37 14.09
C SER A 34 17.24 1.67 15.10
N LEU A 35 15.99 1.44 14.71
CA LEU A 35 14.84 1.59 15.60
C LEU A 35 14.69 0.35 16.50
N ALA A 36 14.89 -0.85 15.96
CA ALA A 36 14.84 -2.08 16.75
C ALA A 36 15.87 -2.07 17.90
N ALA A 37 17.03 -1.45 17.68
CA ALA A 37 18.06 -1.28 18.71
C ALA A 37 17.76 -0.17 19.74
N SER A 38 16.78 0.71 19.49
CA SER A 38 16.50 1.85 20.38
C SER A 38 15.63 1.49 21.59
N GLY A 39 15.08 0.27 21.63
CA GLY A 39 14.27 -0.20 22.75
C GLY A 39 13.40 -1.38 22.39
N GLU A 40 12.46 -1.71 23.27
CA GLU A 40 11.50 -2.78 23.03
C GLU A 40 10.33 -2.28 22.19
N TRP A 41 10.03 -3.03 21.14
CA TRP A 41 8.94 -2.74 20.21
C TRP A 41 8.05 -3.95 20.02
N ARG A 42 6.75 -3.72 19.97
CA ARG A 42 5.72 -4.72 19.70
C ARG A 42 4.87 -4.30 18.52
N ARG A 43 4.69 -5.21 17.57
CA ARG A 43 3.78 -5.00 16.43
C ARG A 43 2.34 -5.04 16.92
N LEU A 44 1.59 -3.99 16.60
CA LEU A 44 0.17 -3.89 16.94
C LEU A 44 -0.74 -4.33 15.79
N GLY A 45 -0.28 -4.18 14.54
CA GLY A 45 -1.03 -4.57 13.36
C GLY A 45 -0.20 -4.41 12.09
N SER A 46 -0.72 -4.97 11.00
CA SER A 46 -0.14 -4.87 9.67
C SER A 46 -1.22 -4.91 8.60
N GLY A 47 -0.92 -4.37 7.43
CA GLY A 47 -1.83 -4.37 6.28
C GLY A 47 -1.09 -4.02 4.98
N SER A 48 -1.73 -4.25 3.84
CA SER A 48 -1.18 -3.88 2.54
C SER A 48 -2.15 -2.98 1.78
N ALA A 49 -1.63 -1.91 1.20
CA ALA A 49 -2.40 -0.99 0.39
C ALA A 49 -2.38 -1.42 -1.08
N HIS A 50 -3.56 -1.52 -1.68
CA HIS A 50 -3.72 -1.80 -3.10
C HIS A 50 -4.55 -0.70 -3.76
N TRP A 51 -4.16 -0.30 -4.96
CA TRP A 51 -4.90 0.68 -5.76
C TRP A 51 -5.11 0.13 -7.17
N LEU A 52 -6.37 0.01 -7.61
CA LEU A 52 -6.73 -0.54 -8.92
C LEU A 52 -6.07 -1.90 -9.24
N GLY A 53 -5.91 -2.77 -8.23
CA GLY A 53 -5.27 -4.08 -8.36
C GLY A 53 -3.75 -4.07 -8.27
N PHE A 54 -3.12 -2.89 -8.18
CA PHE A 54 -1.68 -2.76 -7.96
C PHE A 54 -1.35 -2.73 -6.47
N HIS A 55 -0.45 -3.61 -6.02
CA HIS A 55 0.13 -3.54 -4.67
C HIS A 55 1.05 -2.31 -4.57
N LEU A 56 0.74 -1.42 -3.63
CA LEU A 56 1.49 -0.19 -3.39
C LEU A 56 2.58 -0.41 -2.32
N TYR A 57 2.17 -0.86 -1.14
CA TYR A 57 3.06 -1.10 -0.01
C TYR A 57 2.44 -2.05 1.01
N ASP A 58 3.32 -2.72 1.75
CA ASP A 58 3.01 -3.33 3.03
C ASP A 58 3.29 -2.32 4.15
N ALA A 59 2.50 -2.36 5.22
CA ALA A 59 2.63 -1.52 6.39
C ALA A 59 2.56 -2.35 7.68
N ALA A 60 3.31 -1.93 8.71
CA ALA A 60 3.19 -2.45 10.06
C ALA A 60 3.29 -1.33 11.10
N LEU A 61 2.37 -1.33 12.06
CA LEU A 61 2.38 -0.40 13.19
C LEU A 61 3.05 -1.05 14.40
N TRP A 62 3.99 -0.33 14.99
CA TRP A 62 4.76 -0.75 16.15
C TRP A 62 4.65 0.27 17.28
N ALA A 63 4.60 -0.23 18.52
CA ALA A 63 4.60 0.60 19.71
C ALA A 63 5.36 -0.10 20.85
N PRO A 64 5.73 0.61 21.92
CA PRO A 64 6.27 0.00 23.12
C PRO A 64 5.33 -1.07 23.72
N PRO A 65 5.85 -1.99 24.56
CA PRO A 65 5.03 -3.00 25.26
C PRO A 65 3.90 -2.41 26.11
N ALA A 66 4.01 -1.14 26.53
CA ALA A 66 2.97 -0.41 27.24
C ALA A 66 1.76 -0.01 26.35
N GLY A 67 1.82 -0.29 25.04
CA GLY A 67 0.74 -0.05 24.07
C GLY A 67 0.86 1.25 23.29
N PHE A 68 -0.09 1.47 22.38
CA PHE A 68 -0.17 2.68 21.57
C PHE A 68 -0.65 3.88 22.41
N SER A 69 -0.09 5.07 22.13
CA SER A 69 -0.65 6.36 22.52
C SER A 69 -0.05 7.42 21.61
N TRP A 70 -0.84 8.43 21.25
CA TRP A 70 -0.34 9.59 20.50
C TRP A 70 0.72 10.39 21.26
N SER A 71 0.74 10.29 22.59
CA SER A 71 1.72 10.95 23.46
C SER A 71 2.99 10.11 23.72
N ARG A 72 3.08 8.90 23.18
CA ARG A 72 4.23 8.00 23.36
C ARG A 72 4.90 7.72 22.01
N PRO A 73 6.18 7.31 22.00
CA PRO A 73 6.82 6.85 20.77
C PRO A 73 6.02 5.71 20.13
N PHE A 74 5.83 5.80 18.83
CA PHE A 74 5.31 4.73 17.97
C PHE A 74 6.01 4.82 16.62
N ALA A 75 5.97 3.73 15.85
CA ALA A 75 6.62 3.67 14.55
C ALA A 75 5.71 3.02 13.52
N LEU A 76 5.65 3.61 12.33
CA LEU A 76 5.02 3.02 11.16
C LEU A 76 6.13 2.56 10.22
N SER A 77 6.22 1.26 9.99
CA SER A 77 7.15 0.69 9.01
C SER A 77 6.43 0.43 7.70
N LEU A 78 7.01 0.90 6.59
CA LEU A 78 6.45 0.79 5.24
C LEU A 78 7.46 0.11 4.32
N ARG A 79 7.02 -0.90 3.58
CA ARG A 79 7.78 -1.50 2.48
C ARG A 79 7.03 -1.26 1.18
N TYR A 80 7.59 -0.39 0.35
CA TYR A 80 7.04 -0.14 -0.99
C TYR A 80 7.24 -1.37 -1.87
N ALA A 81 6.19 -1.77 -2.58
CA ALA A 81 6.21 -2.90 -3.49
C ALA A 81 6.87 -2.57 -4.84
N ARG A 82 7.25 -1.31 -5.05
CA ARG A 82 7.86 -0.81 -6.28
C ARG A 82 9.28 -0.36 -5.98
N ASP A 83 10.22 -0.80 -6.81
CA ASP A 83 11.58 -0.26 -6.82
C ASP A 83 11.54 1.17 -7.34
N PHE A 84 11.44 2.12 -6.41
CA PHE A 84 11.86 3.48 -6.69
C PHE A 84 13.38 3.46 -6.70
N SER A 85 14.00 3.78 -7.85
CA SER A 85 15.46 3.98 -7.89
C SER A 85 15.79 5.04 -6.85
N ARG A 86 16.65 4.67 -5.89
CA ARG A 86 17.08 5.53 -4.79
C ARG A 86 17.74 6.79 -5.34
N GLU A 87 18.44 6.64 -6.45
CA GLU A 87 19.07 7.70 -7.23
C GLU A 87 18.01 8.66 -7.77
N ARG A 88 16.93 8.13 -8.38
CA ARG A 88 15.81 8.97 -8.84
C ARG A 88 15.11 9.69 -7.71
N LEU A 89 14.93 9.05 -6.55
CA LEU A 89 14.29 9.68 -5.41
C LEU A 89 15.14 10.82 -4.85
N ALA A 90 16.44 10.57 -4.62
CA ALA A 90 17.39 11.58 -4.14
C ALA A 90 17.57 12.72 -5.15
N SER A 91 17.71 12.43 -6.44
CA SER A 91 17.85 13.45 -7.48
C SER A 91 16.60 14.30 -7.58
N SER A 92 15.41 13.68 -7.60
CA SER A 92 14.14 14.40 -7.68
C SER A 92 13.90 15.28 -6.44
N SER A 93 14.28 14.84 -5.24
CA SER A 93 14.20 15.67 -4.03
C SER A 93 15.15 16.88 -4.09
N VAL A 94 16.38 16.70 -4.59
CA VAL A 94 17.32 17.82 -4.76
C VAL A 94 16.81 18.81 -5.81
N ASP A 95 16.29 18.31 -6.93
CA ASP A 95 15.74 19.15 -8.00
C ASP A 95 14.49 19.91 -7.54
N GLU A 96 13.64 19.28 -6.71
CA GLU A 96 12.48 19.91 -6.09
C GLU A 96 12.88 21.04 -5.15
N ILE A 97 13.86 20.81 -4.26
CA ILE A 97 14.37 21.83 -3.33
C ILE A 97 14.98 22.99 -4.09
N ARG A 98 15.74 22.73 -5.17
CA ARG A 98 16.33 23.78 -6.02
C ARG A 98 15.29 24.59 -6.79
N ARG A 99 14.16 23.99 -7.15
CA ARG A 99 13.07 24.71 -7.84
C ARG A 99 12.28 25.58 -6.87
N LEU A 100 12.13 25.14 -5.62
CA LEU A 100 11.35 25.82 -4.60
C LEU A 100 12.14 26.86 -3.79
N GLY A 101 13.48 26.81 -3.83
CA GLY A 101 14.38 27.81 -3.25
C GLY A 101 14.76 28.91 -4.21
#